data_AF-A0A3B8ID42-F1
#
_entry.id   AF-A0A3B8ID42-F1
#
_cell.length_a   1.000
_cell.length_b   1.000
_cell.length_c   1.000
_cell.angle_alpha   90.00
_cell.angle_beta   90.00
_cell.angle_gamma   90.00
#
_symmetry.space_group_name_H-M   'P 1'
#
loop_
_entity.id
_entity.type
_entity.pdbx_description
1 polymer ?
#
loop_
_entity_poly.entity_id
_entity_poly.type
_entity_poly.pdbx_seq_one_letter_code
_entity_poly.pdbx_strand_id
1 'polypeptide(L)'
;MRRILLLLFVITALGGAFFFFSRSFQGEVYQVNLAIKEPGKTYLYSQEPTSAVMAQLAKGHSPMVLPQQELLVEGETLFVQPIHLQALVQVMAGEVTTHEYPEPSFDGYLSAQPAVAYRMETANRATETVGEQVIEYTVTLTNSAGKEKRIRWTLNPTTYDPQALENCMVEKFKVQTQPGPGEIITYVRSFPVVSLQELAAFYGVNVRWEQSTGLLYISL
;
A
#
# COMPACT_ATOMS: atom_id res chain seq x y z
N MET A 1 -36.81 -4.85 43.69
CA MET A 1 -35.45 -5.39 43.50
C MET A 1 -35.21 -6.04 42.13
N ARG A 2 -36.03 -7.01 41.71
CA ARG A 2 -35.85 -7.75 40.43
C ARG A 2 -35.84 -6.89 39.15
N ARG A 3 -36.59 -5.77 39.13
CA ARG A 3 -36.64 -4.82 38.00
C ARG A 3 -35.40 -3.92 37.89
N ILE A 4 -34.71 -3.64 39.00
CA ILE A 4 -33.51 -2.78 39.04
C ILE A 4 -32.28 -3.55 38.54
N LEU A 5 -32.17 -4.84 38.91
CA LEU A 5 -31.13 -5.74 38.42
C LEU A 5 -31.18 -5.98 36.91
N LEU A 6 -32.39 -6.05 36.34
CA LEU A 6 -32.60 -6.27 34.90
C LEU A 6 -32.22 -5.02 34.08
N LEU A 7 -32.47 -3.82 34.64
CA LEU A 7 -32.10 -2.54 34.02
C LEU A 7 -30.58 -2.31 34.04
N LEU A 8 -29.91 -2.67 35.14
CA LEU A 8 -28.44 -2.67 35.23
C LEU A 8 -27.79 -3.60 34.22
N PHE A 9 -28.34 -4.82 34.03
CA PHE A 9 -27.82 -5.80 33.07
C PHE A 9 -27.91 -5.31 31.62
N VAL A 10 -29.01 -4.66 31.25
CA VAL A 10 -29.22 -4.08 29.91
C VAL A 10 -28.28 -2.90 29.65
N ILE A 11 -28.04 -2.03 30.63
CA ILE A 11 -27.10 -0.91 30.49
C ILE A 11 -25.65 -1.42 30.37
N THR A 12 -25.25 -2.44 31.12
CA THR A 12 -23.92 -3.06 30.97
C THR A 12 -23.78 -3.82 29.64
N ALA A 13 -24.84 -4.45 29.14
CA ALA A 13 -24.82 -5.14 27.84
C ALA A 13 -24.72 -4.14 26.67
N LEU A 14 -25.45 -3.02 26.74
CA LEU A 14 -25.38 -1.94 25.74
C LEU A 14 -24.06 -1.17 25.81
N GLY A 15 -23.57 -0.88 27.02
CA GLY A 15 -22.26 -0.24 27.22
C GLY A 15 -21.08 -1.14 26.79
N GLY A 16 -21.18 -2.44 27.06
CA GLY A 16 -20.21 -3.44 26.59
C GLY A 16 -20.21 -3.57 25.07
N ALA A 17 -21.39 -3.66 24.45
CA ALA A 17 -21.53 -3.71 22.99
C ALA A 17 -20.97 -2.45 22.31
N PHE A 18 -21.16 -1.26 22.89
CA PHE A 18 -20.59 -0.01 22.36
C PHE A 18 -19.06 0.05 22.48
N PHE A 19 -18.49 -0.48 23.58
CA PHE A 19 -17.04 -0.55 23.76
C PHE A 19 -16.39 -1.54 22.77
N PHE A 20 -17.05 -2.68 22.50
CA PHE A 20 -16.60 -3.62 21.46
C PHE A 20 -16.79 -3.05 20.03
N PHE A 21 -17.86 -2.30 19.76
CA PHE A 21 -18.04 -1.60 18.48
C PHE A 21 -17.03 -0.48 18.24
N SER A 22 -16.58 0.25 19.28
CA SER A 22 -15.53 1.27 19.14
C SER A 22 -14.11 0.70 18.96
N ARG A 23 -13.91 -0.59 19.25
CA ARG A 23 -12.69 -1.35 18.88
C ARG A 23 -12.77 -1.97 17.49
N SER A 24 -13.91 -1.83 16.80
CA SER A 24 -14.13 -2.43 15.50
C SER A 24 -13.39 -1.63 14.43
N PHE A 25 -12.35 -2.27 13.87
CA PHE A 25 -11.77 -2.02 12.55
C PHE A 25 -11.23 -0.60 12.32
N GLN A 26 -10.02 -0.36 12.79
CA GLN A 26 -9.17 0.66 12.17
C GLN A 26 -7.85 -0.01 11.82
N GLY A 27 -7.58 -0.09 10.53
CA GLY A 27 -6.35 -0.69 10.04
C GLY A 27 -5.12 0.12 10.42
N GLU A 28 -3.96 -0.51 10.27
CA GLU A 28 -2.65 0.06 10.57
C GLU A 28 -1.86 0.29 9.28
N VAL A 29 -0.95 1.27 9.30
CA VAL A 29 -0.08 1.60 8.17
C VAL A 29 1.34 1.17 8.49
N TYR A 30 1.95 0.40 7.59
CA TYR A 30 3.31 -0.10 7.68
C TYR A 30 4.14 0.40 6.51
N GLN A 31 5.38 0.79 6.77
CA GLN A 31 6.38 1.03 5.73
C GLN A 31 7.12 -0.29 5.47
N VAL A 32 7.09 -0.77 4.22
CA VAL A 32 7.69 -2.06 3.85
C VAL A 32 8.67 -1.93 2.68
N ASN A 33 9.64 -2.84 2.64
CA ASN A 33 10.47 -3.05 1.46
C ASN A 33 9.84 -4.12 0.56
N LEU A 34 10.09 -4.04 -0.74
CA LEU A 34 9.67 -5.04 -1.71
C LEU A 34 10.79 -6.06 -1.91
N ALA A 35 10.43 -7.34 -2.00
CA ALA A 35 11.36 -8.40 -2.36
C ALA A 35 10.73 -9.36 -3.36
N ILE A 36 11.50 -9.84 -4.33
CA ILE A 36 11.11 -10.99 -5.14
C ILE A 36 11.65 -12.26 -4.47
N LYS A 37 10.81 -13.28 -4.40
CA LYS A 37 11.20 -14.63 -3.99
C LYS A 37 11.07 -15.59 -5.15
N GLU A 38 12.21 -16.05 -5.64
CA GLU A 38 12.35 -17.11 -6.65
C GLU A 38 12.71 -18.44 -5.95
N PRO A 39 12.60 -19.59 -6.63
CA PRO A 39 13.01 -20.88 -6.06
C PRO A 39 14.46 -20.86 -5.54
N GLY A 40 14.61 -20.80 -4.22
CA GLY A 40 15.91 -20.81 -3.55
C GLY A 40 16.66 -19.47 -3.55
N LYS A 41 16.06 -18.38 -4.07
CA LYS A 41 16.68 -17.05 -4.09
C LYS A 41 15.74 -15.93 -3.66
N THR A 42 16.28 -14.93 -2.99
CA THR A 42 15.58 -13.72 -2.57
C THR A 42 16.35 -12.50 -3.07
N TYR A 43 15.64 -11.59 -3.74
CA TYR A 43 16.20 -10.34 -4.23
C TYR A 43 15.47 -9.17 -3.58
N LEU A 44 16.22 -8.17 -3.12
CA LEU A 44 15.68 -7.00 -2.44
C LEU A 44 15.59 -5.80 -3.39
N TYR A 45 14.46 -5.11 -3.41
CA TYR A 45 14.24 -3.95 -4.27
C TYR A 45 15.08 -2.75 -3.81
N SER A 46 15.89 -2.21 -4.71
CA SER A 46 16.57 -0.93 -4.53
C SER A 46 15.82 0.18 -5.27
N GLN A 47 15.69 1.33 -4.62
CA GLN A 47 15.10 2.53 -5.20
C GLN A 47 16.02 3.24 -6.20
N GLU A 48 17.29 2.84 -6.22
CA GLU A 48 18.30 3.47 -7.05
C GLU A 48 18.10 3.07 -8.53
N PRO A 49 18.40 3.96 -9.48
CA PRO A 49 18.44 3.60 -10.89
C PRO A 49 19.40 2.44 -11.13
N THR A 50 19.09 1.56 -12.09
CA THR A 50 19.91 0.39 -12.43
C THR A 50 21.40 0.71 -12.60
N SER A 51 21.73 1.85 -13.21
CA SER A 51 23.12 2.29 -13.39
C SER A 51 23.85 2.58 -12.06
N ALA A 52 23.14 3.12 -11.06
CA ALA A 52 23.69 3.38 -9.74
C ALA A 52 23.88 2.08 -8.95
N VAL A 53 22.88 1.18 -8.99
CA VAL A 53 22.97 -0.17 -8.41
C VAL A 53 24.21 -0.89 -8.96
N MET A 54 24.35 -0.98 -10.28
CA MET A 54 25.51 -1.63 -10.92
C MET A 54 26.84 -0.99 -10.52
N ALA A 55 26.89 0.34 -10.39
CA ALA A 55 28.10 1.05 -10.00
C ALA A 55 28.52 0.78 -8.55
N GLN A 56 27.56 0.59 -7.62
CA GLN A 56 27.84 0.20 -6.24
C GLN A 56 28.33 -1.26 -6.16
N LEU A 57 27.62 -2.17 -6.83
CA LEU A 57 27.98 -3.58 -6.86
C LEU A 57 29.37 -3.82 -7.46
N ALA A 58 29.73 -3.10 -8.54
CA ALA A 58 31.05 -3.15 -9.15
C ALA A 58 32.19 -2.67 -8.22
N LYS A 59 31.86 -1.88 -7.19
CA LYS A 59 32.79 -1.43 -6.15
C LYS A 59 32.79 -2.34 -4.92
N GLY A 60 31.98 -3.41 -4.91
CA GLY A 60 31.79 -4.27 -3.74
C GLY A 60 31.00 -3.60 -2.61
N HIS A 61 30.09 -2.68 -2.94
CA HIS A 61 29.22 -2.01 -1.99
C HIS A 61 27.76 -2.41 -2.20
N SER A 62 27.03 -2.54 -1.09
CA SER A 62 25.58 -2.73 -1.06
C SER A 62 24.84 -1.48 -1.55
N PRO A 63 23.94 -1.59 -2.54
CA PRO A 63 23.01 -0.52 -2.91
C PRO A 63 22.12 -0.08 -1.74
N MET A 64 21.63 1.15 -1.79
CA MET A 64 20.71 1.64 -0.78
C MET A 64 19.34 0.96 -0.91
N VAL A 65 18.81 0.49 0.21
CA VAL A 65 17.44 -0.01 0.35
C VAL A 65 16.76 0.76 1.47
N LEU A 66 15.65 1.41 1.15
CA LEU A 66 14.79 2.10 2.10
C LEU A 66 13.35 1.63 1.87
N PRO A 67 12.51 1.59 2.92
CA PRO A 67 11.09 1.29 2.76
C PRO A 67 10.46 2.17 1.68
N GLN A 68 9.78 1.53 0.73
CA GLN A 68 9.22 2.16 -0.48
C GLN A 68 7.71 2.21 -0.47
N GLN A 69 7.09 1.22 0.17
CA GLN A 69 5.68 0.94 0.01
C GLN A 69 4.97 1.14 1.34
N GLU A 70 3.91 1.93 1.31
CA GLU A 70 2.93 1.95 2.39
C GLU A 70 1.98 0.78 2.20
N LEU A 71 1.95 -0.11 3.19
CA LEU A 71 1.04 -1.22 3.29
C LEU A 71 -0.02 -0.88 4.35
N LEU A 72 -1.28 -0.84 3.93
CA LEU A 72 -2.40 -0.59 4.81
C LEU A 72 -3.04 -1.94 5.16
N VAL A 73 -3.10 -2.28 6.44
CA VAL A 73 -3.44 -3.62 6.92
C VAL A 73 -4.73 -3.57 7.72
N GLU A 74 -5.71 -4.36 7.33
CA GLU A 74 -6.96 -4.52 8.06
C GLU A 74 -7.28 -6.01 8.25
N GLY A 75 -7.05 -6.51 9.47
CA GLY A 75 -7.11 -7.95 9.73
C GLY A 75 -6.09 -8.69 8.87
N GLU A 76 -6.57 -9.62 8.04
CA GLU A 76 -5.73 -10.39 7.10
C GLU A 76 -5.67 -9.74 5.69
N THR A 77 -6.42 -8.66 5.48
CA THR A 77 -6.48 -8.00 4.18
C THR A 77 -5.38 -6.96 4.05
N LEU A 78 -4.72 -6.97 2.90
CA LEU A 78 -3.62 -6.07 2.59
C LEU A 78 -4.06 -5.11 1.50
N PHE A 79 -3.85 -3.84 1.76
CA PHE A 79 -4.23 -2.75 0.89
C PHE A 79 -3.03 -1.87 0.55
N VAL A 80 -3.10 -1.23 -0.60
CA VAL A 80 -2.12 -0.25 -1.06
C VAL A 80 -2.85 0.94 -1.67
N GLN A 81 -2.26 2.13 -1.52
CA GLN A 81 -2.79 3.33 -2.17
C GLN A 81 -2.44 3.33 -3.66
N PRO A 82 -3.42 3.60 -4.56
CA PRO A 82 -3.19 3.66 -6.01
C PRO A 82 -2.06 4.59 -6.45
N ILE A 83 -1.87 5.71 -5.75
CA ILE A 83 -0.85 6.72 -6.05
C ILE A 83 0.58 6.23 -5.77
N HIS A 84 0.75 5.14 -5.02
CA HIS A 84 2.05 4.56 -4.66
C HIS A 84 2.30 3.22 -5.36
N LEU A 85 1.52 2.87 -6.39
CA LEU A 85 1.58 1.55 -7.02
C LEU A 85 2.76 1.33 -7.96
N GLN A 86 3.47 2.37 -8.41
CA GLN A 86 4.42 2.24 -9.53
C GLN A 86 5.49 1.14 -9.30
N ALA A 87 6.23 1.22 -8.19
CA ALA A 87 7.28 0.25 -7.88
C ALA A 87 6.71 -1.17 -7.70
N LEU A 88 5.61 -1.28 -6.96
CA LEU A 88 4.92 -2.55 -6.75
C LEU A 88 4.47 -3.20 -8.07
N VAL A 89 3.90 -2.40 -8.98
CA VAL A 89 3.46 -2.85 -10.30
C VAL A 89 4.64 -3.25 -11.17
N GLN A 90 5.74 -2.49 -11.17
CA GLN A 90 6.95 -2.89 -11.90
C GLN A 90 7.45 -4.26 -11.44
N VAL A 91 7.47 -4.51 -10.13
CA VAL A 91 7.86 -5.81 -9.57
C VAL A 91 6.87 -6.91 -9.96
N MET A 92 5.56 -6.68 -9.80
CA MET A 92 4.51 -7.65 -10.14
C MET A 92 4.44 -7.97 -11.64
N ALA A 93 4.73 -7.00 -12.50
CA ALA A 93 4.75 -7.14 -13.95
C ALA A 93 6.07 -7.74 -14.47
N GLY A 94 7.08 -7.93 -13.62
CA GLY A 94 8.41 -8.40 -14.02
C GLY A 94 9.25 -7.34 -14.74
N GLU A 95 8.90 -6.05 -14.63
CA GLU A 95 9.63 -4.91 -15.19
C GLU A 95 10.82 -4.51 -14.31
N VAL A 96 11.66 -5.50 -14.00
CA VAL A 96 12.79 -5.37 -13.08
C VAL A 96 14.01 -6.10 -13.63
N THR A 97 15.18 -5.77 -13.11
CA THR A 97 16.43 -6.51 -13.38
C THR A 97 17.00 -7.00 -12.07
N THR A 98 17.31 -8.29 -12.00
CA THR A 98 17.99 -8.90 -10.85
C THR A 98 19.50 -8.76 -11.00
N HIS A 99 20.18 -8.54 -9.87
CA HIS A 99 21.62 -8.38 -9.76
C HIS A 99 22.11 -9.33 -8.68
N GLU A 100 22.86 -10.35 -9.07
CA GLU A 100 23.47 -11.30 -8.13
C GLU A 100 24.51 -10.57 -7.26
N TYR A 101 24.30 -10.60 -5.95
CA TYR A 101 25.24 -10.08 -4.97
C TYR A 101 24.93 -10.72 -3.63
N PRO A 102 25.59 -11.84 -3.29
CA PRO A 102 25.27 -12.59 -2.09
C PRO A 102 25.50 -11.75 -0.83
N GLU A 103 24.42 -11.45 -0.12
CA GLU A 103 24.42 -10.80 1.18
C GLU A 103 24.15 -11.84 2.27
N PRO A 104 24.42 -11.55 3.54
CA PRO A 104 24.18 -12.51 4.62
C PRO A 104 22.72 -13.01 4.72
N SER A 105 21.75 -12.22 4.26
CA SER A 105 20.31 -12.47 4.42
C SER A 105 19.51 -12.62 3.12
N PHE A 106 20.11 -12.41 1.95
CA PHE A 106 19.46 -12.50 0.64
C PHE A 106 20.50 -12.61 -0.49
N ASP A 107 20.07 -12.97 -1.69
CA ASP A 107 20.95 -13.43 -2.78
C ASP A 107 21.35 -12.30 -3.75
N GLY A 108 20.65 -11.17 -3.69
CA GLY A 108 21.01 -10.00 -4.46
C GLY A 108 19.98 -8.88 -4.41
N TYR A 109 20.08 -7.99 -5.38
CA TYR A 109 19.23 -6.81 -5.49
C TYR A 109 18.40 -6.89 -6.76
N LEU A 110 17.29 -6.16 -6.79
CA LEU A 110 16.58 -5.88 -8.02
C LEU A 110 16.34 -4.39 -8.17
N SER A 111 16.43 -3.91 -9.41
CA SER A 111 16.21 -2.51 -9.77
C SER A 111 15.11 -2.40 -10.82
N ALA A 112 14.35 -1.31 -10.77
CA ALA A 112 13.27 -1.08 -11.71
C ALA A 112 13.77 -0.83 -13.15
N GLN A 113 13.04 -1.38 -14.12
CA GLN A 113 13.10 -0.96 -15.52
C GLN A 113 12.02 0.11 -15.79
N PRO A 114 12.03 0.80 -16.95
CA PRO A 114 10.96 1.75 -17.29
C PRO A 114 9.56 1.12 -17.13
N ALA A 115 8.67 1.79 -16.39
CA ALA A 115 7.33 1.30 -16.09
C ALA A 115 6.43 1.36 -17.33
N VAL A 116 6.21 0.25 -18.02
CA VAL A 116 5.27 0.16 -19.17
C VAL A 116 3.90 -0.33 -18.70
N ALA A 117 3.87 -1.19 -17.68
CA ALA A 117 2.68 -1.75 -17.06
C ALA A 117 1.91 -0.76 -16.18
N TYR A 118 2.42 0.45 -15.97
CA TYR A 118 1.83 1.47 -15.10
C TYR A 118 1.78 2.83 -15.78
N ARG A 119 0.59 3.44 -15.82
CA ARG A 119 0.40 4.84 -16.24
C ARG A 119 -0.53 5.55 -15.27
N MET A 120 -0.14 6.73 -14.82
CA MET A 120 -0.98 7.59 -13.97
C MET A 120 -1.30 8.88 -14.71
N GLU A 121 -2.58 9.25 -14.70
CA GLU A 121 -3.13 10.44 -15.33
C GLU A 121 -3.93 11.22 -14.28
N THR A 122 -3.93 12.55 -14.37
CA THR A 122 -4.68 13.43 -13.48
C THR A 122 -5.48 14.44 -14.27
N ALA A 123 -6.67 14.77 -13.81
CA ALA A 123 -7.54 15.76 -14.43
C ALA A 123 -8.30 16.55 -13.36
N ASN A 124 -8.38 17.87 -13.52
CA ASN A 124 -9.27 18.69 -12.70
C ASN A 124 -10.69 18.64 -13.28
N ARG A 125 -11.68 18.38 -12.43
CA ARG A 125 -13.10 18.32 -12.80
C ARG A 125 -13.87 19.36 -12.01
N ALA A 126 -14.70 20.15 -12.70
CA ALA A 126 -15.68 21.01 -12.05
C ALA A 126 -16.76 20.16 -11.37
N THR A 127 -17.33 20.69 -10.29
CA THR A 127 -18.49 20.11 -9.60
C THR A 127 -19.75 20.93 -9.90
N GLU A 128 -20.88 20.52 -9.32
CA GLU A 128 -22.13 21.29 -9.38
C GLU A 128 -22.06 22.61 -8.58
N THR A 129 -21.13 22.72 -7.62
CA THR A 129 -20.94 23.92 -6.80
C THR A 129 -19.97 24.90 -7.47
N VAL A 130 -20.38 26.16 -7.57
CA VAL A 130 -19.54 27.24 -8.11
C VAL A 130 -18.29 27.42 -7.24
N GLY A 131 -17.12 27.37 -7.87
CA GLY A 131 -15.83 27.53 -7.19
C GLY A 131 -15.25 26.24 -6.60
N GLU A 132 -15.94 25.10 -6.74
CA GLU A 132 -15.44 23.80 -6.29
C GLU A 132 -14.97 22.93 -7.46
N GLN A 133 -13.80 22.33 -7.29
CA GLN A 133 -13.22 21.36 -8.21
C GLN A 133 -12.75 20.12 -7.43
N VAL A 134 -12.76 18.98 -8.10
CA VAL A 134 -12.11 17.75 -7.61
C VAL A 134 -10.98 17.37 -8.56
N ILE A 135 -9.95 16.73 -8.02
CA ILE A 135 -8.87 16.14 -8.81
C ILE A 135 -9.25 14.68 -9.05
N GLU A 136 -9.45 14.31 -10.31
CA GLU A 136 -9.64 12.93 -10.73
C GLU A 136 -8.28 12.30 -11.04
N TYR A 137 -8.01 11.14 -10.45
CA TYR A 137 -6.83 10.33 -10.69
C TYR A 137 -7.25 9.06 -11.43
N THR A 138 -6.49 8.71 -12.47
CA THR A 138 -6.64 7.44 -13.19
C THR A 138 -5.31 6.73 -13.24
N VAL A 139 -5.25 5.52 -12.69
CA VAL A 139 -4.13 4.60 -12.85
C VAL A 139 -4.56 3.51 -13.82
N THR A 140 -3.85 3.37 -14.93
CA THR A 140 -4.03 2.27 -15.89
C THR A 140 -2.91 1.26 -15.68
N LEU A 141 -3.30 0.02 -15.44
CA LEU A 141 -2.43 -1.13 -15.24
C LEU A 141 -2.53 -2.05 -16.44
N THR A 142 -1.40 -2.55 -16.94
CA THR A 142 -1.35 -3.52 -18.04
C THR A 142 -0.59 -4.76 -17.57
N ASN A 143 -1.17 -5.96 -17.75
CA ASN A 143 -0.49 -7.21 -17.40
C ASN A 143 0.26 -7.82 -18.61
N SER A 144 0.98 -8.92 -18.38
CA SER A 144 1.76 -9.63 -19.41
C SER A 144 0.93 -10.18 -20.58
N ALA A 145 -0.37 -10.38 -20.38
CA ALA A 145 -1.31 -10.78 -21.43
C ALA A 145 -1.88 -9.57 -22.23
N GLY A 146 -1.43 -8.35 -21.93
CA GLY A 146 -1.92 -7.11 -22.54
C GLY A 146 -3.31 -6.68 -22.05
N LYS A 147 -3.82 -7.30 -20.98
CA LYS A 147 -5.11 -6.90 -20.37
C LYS A 147 -4.90 -5.63 -19.56
N GLU A 148 -5.82 -4.67 -19.72
CA GLU A 148 -5.82 -3.45 -18.94
C GLU A 148 -6.79 -3.51 -17.74
N LYS A 149 -6.42 -2.84 -16.64
CA LYS A 149 -7.27 -2.57 -15.48
C LYS A 149 -7.11 -1.10 -15.09
N ARG A 150 -8.21 -0.36 -14.99
CA ARG A 150 -8.18 1.05 -14.59
C ARG A 150 -8.62 1.19 -13.15
N ILE A 151 -7.89 1.99 -12.38
CA ILE A 151 -8.21 2.34 -11.00
C ILE A 151 -8.47 3.85 -10.98
N ARG A 152 -9.65 4.28 -10.53
CA ARG A 152 -10.04 5.69 -10.56
C ARG A 152 -10.62 6.15 -9.25
N TRP A 153 -10.19 7.32 -8.81
CA TRP A 153 -10.72 7.99 -7.63
C TRP A 153 -10.65 9.50 -7.82
N THR A 154 -11.47 10.23 -7.08
CA THR A 154 -11.37 11.70 -6.97
C THR A 154 -10.87 12.09 -5.59
N LEU A 155 -10.32 13.30 -5.51
CA LEU A 155 -9.91 13.95 -4.28
C LEU A 155 -10.47 15.38 -4.29
N ASN A 156 -11.20 15.75 -3.24
CA ASN A 156 -11.52 17.17 -3.01
C ASN A 156 -10.27 17.85 -2.44
N PRO A 157 -9.66 18.84 -3.11
CA PRO A 157 -8.43 19.48 -2.64
C PRO A 157 -8.63 20.37 -1.40
N THR A 158 -9.86 20.76 -1.09
CA THR A 158 -10.20 21.58 0.08
C THR A 158 -10.35 20.72 1.33
N THR A 159 -11.04 19.59 1.22
CA THR A 159 -11.30 18.71 2.38
C THR A 159 -10.33 17.53 2.48
N TYR A 160 -9.59 17.24 1.41
CA TYR A 160 -8.76 16.05 1.22
C TYR A 160 -9.52 14.72 1.32
N ASP A 161 -10.85 14.75 1.13
CA ASP A 161 -11.66 13.54 1.12
C ASP A 161 -11.56 12.83 -0.22
N PRO A 162 -11.16 11.55 -0.24
CA PRO A 162 -11.17 10.74 -1.45
C PRO A 162 -12.56 10.15 -1.71
N GLN A 163 -12.88 9.93 -2.98
CA GLN A 163 -14.04 9.16 -3.41
C GLN A 163 -13.60 8.13 -4.45
N ALA A 164 -13.92 6.85 -4.21
CA ALA A 164 -13.65 5.78 -5.15
C ALA A 164 -14.62 5.84 -6.35
N LEU A 165 -14.10 5.59 -7.55
CA LEU A 165 -14.88 5.57 -8.80
C LEU A 165 -14.83 4.22 -9.52
N GLU A 166 -13.65 3.59 -9.62
CA GLU A 166 -13.46 2.35 -10.40
C GLU A 166 -12.31 1.52 -9.81
N ASN A 167 -12.55 0.21 -9.58
CA ASN A 167 -11.57 -0.78 -9.08
C ASN A 167 -10.74 -0.33 -7.85
N CYS A 168 -11.33 0.47 -6.98
CA CYS A 168 -10.80 0.83 -5.66
C CYS A 168 -11.95 1.06 -4.68
N MET A 169 -11.62 1.22 -3.41
CA MET A 169 -12.54 1.57 -2.34
C MET A 169 -11.91 2.64 -1.44
N VAL A 170 -12.69 3.23 -0.53
CA VAL A 170 -12.19 4.18 0.46
C VAL A 170 -12.24 3.52 1.83
N GLU A 171 -11.09 3.41 2.47
CA GLU A 171 -10.94 2.78 3.78
C GLU A 171 -10.27 3.71 4.79
N LYS A 172 -10.48 3.45 6.09
CA LYS A 172 -10.01 4.31 7.18
C LYS A 172 -8.91 3.64 8.00
N PHE A 173 -7.78 4.33 8.11
CA PHE A 173 -6.62 3.82 8.83
C PHE A 173 -6.14 4.80 9.90
N LYS A 174 -5.56 4.26 10.97
CA LYS A 174 -4.85 5.06 11.97
C LYS A 174 -3.51 5.49 11.41
N VAL A 175 -3.25 6.78 11.46
CA VAL A 175 -2.00 7.39 11.04
C VAL A 175 -1.34 8.00 12.28
N GLN A 176 -0.05 7.75 12.45
CA GLN A 176 0.78 8.38 13.46
C GLN A 176 1.72 9.38 12.78
N THR A 177 1.81 10.58 13.33
CA THR A 177 2.74 11.62 12.87
C THR A 177 3.51 12.20 14.05
N GLN A 178 4.75 12.62 13.78
CA GLN A 178 5.63 13.27 14.73
C GLN A 178 5.89 14.71 14.27
N PRO A 179 5.04 15.69 14.64
CA PRO A 179 5.21 17.08 14.21
C PRO A 179 6.40 17.77 14.88
N GLY A 180 6.85 17.25 16.04
CA GLY A 180 7.98 17.80 16.80
C GLY A 180 8.66 16.75 17.67
N PRO A 181 9.82 17.08 18.27
CA PRO A 181 10.53 16.16 19.17
C PRO A 181 9.66 15.74 20.37
N GLY A 182 9.42 14.44 20.53
CA GLY A 182 8.65 13.88 21.64
C GLY A 182 7.12 13.93 21.50
N GLU A 183 6.59 14.50 20.41
CA GLU A 183 5.15 14.55 20.15
C GLU A 183 4.72 13.44 19.18
N ILE A 184 3.74 12.62 19.57
CA ILE A 184 3.11 11.64 18.66
C ILE A 184 1.62 11.97 18.59
N ILE A 185 1.15 12.34 17.41
CA ILE A 185 -0.27 12.55 17.15
C ILE A 185 -0.79 11.34 16.39
N THR A 186 -1.85 10.73 16.91
CA THR A 186 -2.58 9.66 16.22
C THR A 186 -3.94 10.19 15.77
N TYR A 187 -4.27 10.03 14.49
CA TYR A 187 -5.57 10.40 13.93
C TYR A 187 -6.01 9.38 12.89
N VAL A 188 -7.29 9.43 12.51
CA VAL A 188 -7.87 8.54 11.50
C VAL A 188 -7.95 9.29 10.18
N ARG A 189 -7.50 8.67 9.10
CA ARG A 189 -7.57 9.23 7.74
C ARG A 189 -8.20 8.22 6.78
N SER A 190 -9.01 8.74 5.85
CA SER A 190 -9.57 7.99 4.74
C SER A 190 -8.59 7.93 3.57
N PHE A 191 -8.42 6.77 2.97
CA PHE A 191 -7.51 6.54 1.85
C PHE A 191 -8.22 5.82 0.70
N PRO A 192 -8.01 6.23 -0.56
CA PRO A 192 -8.34 5.36 -1.69
C PRO A 192 -7.38 4.17 -1.64
N VAL A 193 -7.93 2.96 -1.66
CA VAL A 193 -7.15 1.72 -1.56
C VAL A 193 -7.57 0.69 -2.59
N VAL A 194 -6.63 -0.21 -2.90
CA VAL A 194 -6.83 -1.38 -3.75
C VAL A 194 -6.34 -2.60 -2.98
N SER A 195 -7.08 -3.71 -3.09
CA SER A 195 -6.66 -4.99 -2.52
C SER A 195 -5.39 -5.48 -3.21
N LEU A 196 -4.37 -5.77 -2.40
CA LEU A 196 -3.13 -6.32 -2.90
C LEU A 196 -3.34 -7.73 -3.48
N GLN A 197 -4.26 -8.51 -2.91
CA GLN A 197 -4.62 -9.84 -3.42
C GLN A 197 -5.26 -9.76 -4.82
N GLU A 198 -6.13 -8.77 -5.06
CA GLU A 198 -6.71 -8.56 -6.38
C GLU A 198 -5.69 -8.10 -7.44
N LEU A 199 -4.71 -7.30 -7.03
CA LEU A 199 -3.59 -6.92 -7.88
C LEU A 199 -2.71 -8.13 -8.20
N ALA A 200 -2.35 -8.91 -7.19
CA ALA A 200 -1.57 -10.12 -7.34
C ALA A 200 -2.24 -11.12 -8.31
N ALA A 201 -3.55 -11.35 -8.15
CA ALA A 201 -4.34 -12.17 -9.06
C ALA A 201 -4.39 -11.62 -10.50
N PHE A 202 -4.41 -10.30 -10.68
CA PHE A 202 -4.41 -9.67 -12.00
C PHE A 202 -3.08 -9.86 -12.75
N TYR A 203 -1.95 -9.85 -12.03
CA TYR A 203 -0.62 -10.10 -12.57
C TYR A 203 -0.24 -11.59 -12.59
N GLY A 204 -1.02 -12.46 -11.95
CA GLY A 204 -0.73 -13.89 -11.84
C GLY A 204 0.41 -14.21 -10.88
N VAL A 205 0.62 -13.38 -9.87
CA VAL A 205 1.69 -13.52 -8.87
C VAL A 205 1.11 -13.78 -7.48
N ASN A 206 1.95 -14.22 -6.56
CA ASN A 206 1.61 -14.36 -5.14
C ASN A 206 2.25 -13.23 -4.32
N VAL A 207 1.54 -12.78 -3.30
CA VAL A 207 2.01 -11.75 -2.36
C VAL A 207 1.96 -12.27 -0.93
N ARG A 208 3.02 -12.02 -0.16
CA ARG A 208 3.07 -12.35 1.27
C ARG A 208 3.83 -11.27 2.02
N TRP A 209 3.15 -10.62 2.97
CA TRP A 209 3.81 -9.73 3.91
C TRP A 209 4.35 -10.52 5.10
N GLU A 210 5.60 -10.25 5.47
CA GLU A 210 6.24 -10.82 6.65
C GLU A 210 6.59 -9.69 7.62
N GLN A 211 5.74 -9.51 8.64
CA GLN A 211 5.85 -8.40 9.59
C GLN A 211 7.19 -8.40 10.35
N SER A 212 7.77 -9.56 10.64
CA SER A 212 9.03 -9.67 11.39
C SER A 212 10.24 -9.12 10.63
N THR A 213 10.22 -9.18 9.30
CA THR A 213 11.30 -8.67 8.43
C THR A 213 10.95 -7.32 7.79
N GLY A 214 9.67 -6.92 7.86
CA GLY A 214 9.18 -5.72 7.16
C GLY A 214 9.20 -5.85 5.64
N LEU A 215 9.21 -7.10 5.13
CA LEU A 215 9.29 -7.40 3.70
C LEU A 215 7.92 -7.79 3.16
N LEU A 216 7.56 -7.19 2.03
CA LEU A 216 6.49 -7.67 1.17
C LEU A 216 7.11 -8.50 0.04
N TYR A 217 6.92 -9.82 0.13
CA TYR A 217 7.39 -10.76 -0.87
C TYR A 217 6.41 -10.86 -2.03
N ILE A 218 6.95 -10.84 -3.24
CA ILE A 218 6.26 -11.11 -4.50
C ILE A 218 6.90 -12.38 -5.09
N SER A 219 6.10 -13.39 -5.38
CA SER A 219 6.56 -14.66 -5.95
C SER A 219 5.86 -14.88 -7.29
N LEU A 220 6.67 -15.13 -8.31
CA LEU A 220 6.25 -15.43 -9.68
C LEU A 220 5.84 -16.90 -9.83
#